data_AF-A0A287DCN2-F1
#
_entry.id   AF-A0A287DCN2-F1
#
_cell.length_a   1.000
_cell.length_b   1.000
_cell.length_c   1.000
_cell.angle_alpha   90.00
_cell.angle_beta   90.00
_cell.angle_gamma   90.00
#
_symmetry.space_group_name_H-M   'P 1'
#
loop_
_entity.id
_entity.type
_entity.pdbx_description
1 polymer ?
#
loop_
_entity_poly.entity_id
_entity_poly.type
_entity_poly.pdbx_seq_one_letter_code
_entity_poly.pdbx_strand_id
1 'polypeptide(L)' 'LLVHGSQLYQHVPETHWPIVYSPRYNITFMGLEKLHPFDAGKWGKVINFLKGLISVAFLFICTWD' A
#
# COMPACT_ATOMS: atom_id res chain seq x y z
N LEU A 1 -27.21 -0.51 23.07
CA LEU A 1 -26.21 0.31 22.36
C LEU A 1 -25.56 -0.60 21.32
N LEU A 2 -26.02 -0.57 20.07
CA LEU A 2 -25.39 -1.36 19.01
C LEU A 2 -24.27 -0.52 18.41
N VAL A 3 -23.03 -0.88 18.72
CA VAL A 3 -21.86 -0.34 18.05
C VAL A 3 -21.94 -0.81 16.60
N HIS A 4 -22.16 0.10 15.66
CA HIS A 4 -21.97 -0.22 14.25
C HIS A 4 -20.48 -0.51 14.03
N GLY A 5 -20.16 -1.77 13.75
CA GLY A 5 -18.81 -2.16 13.36
C GLY A 5 -18.46 -1.48 12.05
N SER A 6 -17.40 -0.67 12.02
CA SER A 6 -16.92 -0.06 10.79
C SER A 6 -16.26 -1.13 9.91
N GLN A 7 -16.61 -1.19 8.63
CA GLN A 7 -15.92 -2.01 7.62
C GLN A 7 -14.57 -1.42 7.19
N LEU A 8 -13.98 -0.53 8.02
CA LEU A 8 -12.73 0.18 7.73
C LEU A 8 -11.53 -0.78 7.70
N TYR A 9 -11.57 -1.83 8.52
CA TYR A 9 -10.50 -2.82 8.61
C TYR A 9 -10.99 -4.15 8.06
N GLN A 10 -10.30 -4.64 7.02
CA GLN A 10 -10.49 -5.99 6.54
C GLN A 10 -9.81 -6.97 7.50
N HIS A 11 -10.36 -8.16 7.61
CA HIS A 11 -9.75 -9.22 8.40
C HIS A 11 -8.41 -9.62 7.77
N VAL A 12 -7.33 -9.49 8.54
CA VAL A 12 -5.97 -9.89 8.14
C VAL A 12 -5.56 -11.10 8.98
N PRO A 13 -5.09 -12.20 8.37
CA PRO A 13 -4.61 -13.35 9.13
C PRO A 13 -3.44 -12.97 10.06
N GLU A 14 -3.36 -13.58 11.24
CA GLU A 14 -2.31 -13.31 12.23
C GLU A 14 -0.88 -13.60 11.72
N THR A 15 -0.76 -14.43 10.68
CA THR A 15 0.51 -14.76 10.02
C THR A 15 0.96 -13.72 9.00
N HIS A 16 0.16 -12.68 8.75
CA HIS A 16 0.40 -11.67 7.72
C HIS A 16 0.55 -10.29 8.33
N TRP A 17 1.41 -9.49 7.72
CA TRP A 17 1.55 -8.08 8.06
C TRP A 17 0.51 -7.24 7.32
N PRO A 18 -0.34 -6.46 8.02
CA PRO A 18 -1.29 -5.56 7.39
C PRO A 18 -0.55 -4.34 6.82
N ILE A 19 -0.42 -4.26 5.49
CA ILE A 19 0.25 -3.16 4.81
C ILE A 19 -0.76 -2.34 4.02
N VAL A 20 -0.84 -1.05 4.33
CA VAL A 20 -1.59 -0.07 3.53
C VAL A 20 -0.74 0.36 2.35
N TYR A 21 -1.21 0.08 1.13
CA TYR A 21 -0.51 0.48 -0.08
C TYR A 21 -1.49 0.88 -1.18
N SER A 22 -1.15 1.95 -1.88
CA SER A 22 -1.80 2.35 -3.12
C SER A 22 -0.74 2.52 -4.22
N PRO A 23 -0.96 1.99 -5.43
CA PRO A 23 -0.09 2.26 -6.57
C PRO A 23 0.12 3.75 -6.84
N ARG A 24 -0.87 4.60 -6.47
CA ARG A 24 -0.83 6.06 -6.59
C ARG A 24 0.28 6.73 -5.76
N TYR A 25 0.86 6.03 -4.79
CA TYR A 25 2.05 6.51 -4.05
C TYR A 25 3.30 6.59 -4.93
N ASN A 26 3.34 5.88 -6.06
CA ASN A 26 4.39 6.04 -7.06
C ASN A 26 4.04 7.20 -7.99
N ILE A 27 4.32 8.42 -7.54
CA ILE A 27 4.02 9.63 -8.32
C ILE A 27 4.89 9.60 -9.59
N THR A 28 4.24 9.66 -10.75
CA THR A 28 4.90 9.74 -12.07
C THR A 28 4.45 11.00 -12.79
N PHE A 29 5.35 11.66 -13.51
CA PHE A 29 5.00 12.82 -14.32
C PHE A 29 5.97 12.97 -15.49
N MET A 30 5.62 12.37 -16.64
CA MET A 30 6.41 12.45 -17.88
C MET A 30 7.91 12.12 -17.71
N GLY A 31 8.29 11.32 -16.71
CA GLY A 31 9.67 10.97 -16.41
C GLY A 31 10.42 11.96 -15.50
N LEU A 32 9.82 13.10 -15.14
CA LEU A 32 10.42 14.09 -14.23
C LEU A 32 10.62 13.55 -12.82
N GLU A 33 9.89 12.49 -12.43
CA GLU A 33 10.13 11.79 -11.17
C GLU A 33 11.55 11.22 -11.04
N LYS A 34 12.26 11.03 -12.16
CA LYS A 34 13.64 10.52 -12.21
C LYS A 34 14.70 11.60 -12.03
N LEU A 35 14.33 12.87 -12.16
CA LEU A 35 15.26 14.01 -12.03
C LEU A 35 15.27 14.59 -10.62
N HIS A 36 14.25 14.29 -9.82
CA HIS A 36 14.17 14.75 -8.45
C HIS A 36 15.11 13.92 -7.55
N PRO A 37 15.86 14.53 -6.59
CA PRO A 37 16.80 13.82 -5.72
C PRO A 37 16.15 12.78 -4.79
N PHE A 38 14.82 12.80 -4.68
CA PHE A 38 14.03 11.74 -4.05
C PHE A 38 13.28 10.94 -5.11
N ASP A 39 13.58 9.64 -5.20
CA ASP A 39 12.90 8.66 -6.06
C ASP A 39 11.41 8.55 -5.67
N ALA A 40 10.54 9.20 -6.45
CA ALA A 40 9.09 9.18 -6.22
C ALA A 40 8.44 7.83 -6.59
N GLY A 41 9.16 6.94 -7.31
CA GLY A 41 8.76 5.57 -7.62
C GLY A 41 9.33 4.52 -6.65
N LYS A 42 9.90 4.94 -5.51
CA LYS A 42 10.57 4.06 -4.54
C LYS A 42 9.62 3.03 -3.92
N TRP A 43 8.38 3.40 -3.65
CA TRP A 43 7.45 2.58 -2.88
C TRP A 43 7.04 1.29 -3.59
N GLY A 44 6.95 1.31 -4.93
CA GLY A 44 6.70 0.11 -5.73
C GLY A 44 7.84 -0.91 -5.60
N LYS A 45 9.10 -0.46 -5.52
CA LYS A 45 10.25 -1.33 -5.28
C LYS A 45 10.20 -1.97 -3.89
N VAL A 46 9.89 -1.17 -2.87
CA VAL A 46 9.77 -1.63 -1.48
C VAL A 46 8.67 -2.70 -1.35
N ILE A 47 7.50 -2.47 -1.94
CA ILE A 47 6.40 -3.44 -1.87
C ILE A 47 6.73 -4.74 -2.62
N ASN A 48 7.35 -4.65 -3.79
CA ASN A 48 7.75 -5.86 -4.52
C ASN A 48 8.80 -6.67 -3.76
N PHE A 49 9.73 -6.00 -3.07
CA PHE A 49 10.69 -6.65 -2.20
C PHE A 49 10.02 -7.35 -1.01
N LEU A 50 9.11 -6.67 -0.32
CA LEU A 50 8.40 -7.23 0.84
C LEU A 50 7.54 -8.45 0.47
N LYS A 51 6.86 -8.43 -0.68
CA LYS A 51 6.09 -9.58 -1.20
C LYS A 51 6.93 -10.85 -1.37
N GLY A 52 8.22 -10.71 -1.65
CA GLY A 52 9.14 -11.85 -1.81
C GLY A 52 9.77 -12.34 -0.52
N LEU A 53 9.60 -11.62 0.60
CA LEU A 53 10.28 -11.90 1.86
C LEU A 53 9.34 -12.32 2.98
N ILE A 54 8.15 -11.73 3.04
CA ILE A 54 7.21 -11.93 4.14
C ILE A 54 5.78 -12.06 3.61
N SER A 55 4.95 -12.75 4.38
CA SER A 55 3.51 -12.81 4.11
C SER A 55 2.88 -11.45 4.42
N VAL A 56 2.35 -10.79 3.40
CA VAL A 56 1.77 -9.44 3.49
C VAL A 56 0.32 -9.48 3.06
N ALA A 57 -0.55 -8.86 3.84
CA ALA A 57 -1.92 -8.59 3.46
C ALA A 57 -2.02 -7.13 3.04
N PHE A 58 -2.40 -6.89 1.79
CA PHE A 58 -2.57 -5.53 1.29
C PHE A 58 -3.94 -5.01 1.67
N LEU A 59 -3.95 -4.00 2.54
CA LEU A 59 -5.14 -3.22 2.84
C LEU A 59 -5.23 -2.11 1.80
N PHE A 60 -5.99 -2.34 0.74
CA PHE A 60 -6.31 -1.30 -0.24
C PHE A 60 -7.29 -0.31 0.40
N ILE A 61 -6.78 0.82 0.88
CA ILE A 61 -7.63 1.89 1.45
C ILE A 61 -8.47 2.60 0.36
N CYS A 62 -8.16 2.39 -0.92
CA CYS A 62 -8.77 3.11 -2.04
C CYS A 62 -9.53 2.18 -3.02
N THR A 63 -10.60 1.52 -2.57
CA THR A 63 -11.67 1.04 -3.49
C THR A 63 -12.95 1.86 -3.32
N TRP A 64 -12.82 3.16 -3.04
CA TRP A 64 -13.89 4.16 -3.14
C TRP A 64 -13.57 5.21 -4.23
N ASP A 65 -12.87 4.79 -5.28
CA ASP A 65 -12.86 5.47 -6.58
C ASP A 65 -13.73 4.63 -7.54
#